data_AF-A0A1B6LQ49-F1
#
_entry.id   AF-A0A1B6LQ49-F1
#
_cell.length_a   1.000
_cell.length_b   1.000
_cell.length_c   1.000
_cell.angle_alpha   90.00
_cell.angle_beta   90.00
_cell.angle_gamma   90.00
#
_symmetry.space_group_name_H-M   'P 1'
#
loop_
_entity.id
_entity.type
_entity.pdbx_description
1 polymer ?
#
loop_
_entity_poly.entity_id
_entity_poly.type
_entity_poly.pdbx_seq_one_letter_code
_entity_poly.pdbx_strand_id
1 'polypeptide(L)'
;KTLKNIESKETDLKLSSWFSLLEGTRWLQNMSGLIHAAITVAAAVENHGRPVLVHCSDGWDRTPEIVSLAQLLMDPYYRTVEGFRVLVEREWLEFGHKFADRCGLMEDINERCPVFLQWLDCIHNIAKQFPCAFQLNSNYLVKLAQHTYSNMFGTFLGNNSRERADRNIATRTFSVWTILQSPQYINHLYSAQEQVLWPSCNIRDLQLWRELYLGVSTALDNLPAPQADLFASSNQDSNANVEAEFANGEDLNGNGEEQNNQLEEADFRKNEEFKSNEEIENQDPIDEILRT
;
A
#
# COMPACT_ATOMS: atom_id res chain seq x y z
N LYS A 1 -22.74 -5.57 33.88
CA LYS A 1 -23.32 -5.25 32.54
C LYS A 1 -23.20 -3.76 32.18
N THR A 2 -23.25 -2.83 33.15
CA THR A 2 -23.20 -1.38 32.89
C THR A 2 -21.81 -0.82 32.56
N LEU A 3 -20.71 -1.36 33.13
CA LEU A 3 -19.35 -0.85 32.90
C LEU A 3 -18.79 -1.21 31.51
N LYS A 4 -18.99 -2.46 31.03
CA LYS A 4 -18.60 -2.88 29.66
C LYS A 4 -19.29 -2.06 28.55
N ASN A 5 -20.49 -1.53 28.81
CA ASN A 5 -21.24 -0.67 27.88
C ASN A 5 -20.75 0.79 27.85
N ILE A 6 -20.04 1.23 28.89
CA ILE A 6 -19.46 2.58 28.96
C ILE A 6 -18.08 2.57 28.30
N GLU A 7 -17.25 1.55 28.58
CA GLU A 7 -15.95 1.38 27.92
C GLU A 7 -16.08 1.20 26.40
N SER A 8 -17.02 0.36 25.93
CA SER A 8 -17.29 0.18 24.49
C SER A 8 -17.77 1.47 23.80
N LYS A 9 -18.66 2.23 24.44
CA LYS A 9 -19.09 3.53 23.92
C LYS A 9 -17.98 4.57 23.94
N GLU A 10 -17.10 4.57 24.93
CA GLU A 10 -15.98 5.51 25.00
C GLU A 10 -14.89 5.18 23.95
N THR A 11 -14.62 3.90 23.70
CA THR A 11 -13.75 3.47 22.61
C THR A 11 -14.34 3.80 21.24
N ASP A 12 -15.65 3.61 21.04
CA ASP A 12 -16.33 3.97 19.79
C ASP A 12 -16.36 5.49 19.56
N LEU A 13 -16.53 6.30 20.62
CA LEU A 13 -16.43 7.76 20.55
C LEU A 13 -14.99 8.23 20.26
N LYS A 14 -13.97 7.57 20.82
CA LYS A 14 -12.55 7.85 20.50
C LYS A 14 -12.17 7.39 19.09
N LEU A 15 -12.68 6.25 18.62
CA LEU A 15 -12.47 5.75 17.26
C LEU A 15 -13.18 6.59 16.20
N SER A 16 -14.43 6.98 16.43
CA SER A 16 -15.15 7.90 15.53
C SER A 16 -14.49 9.28 15.45
N SER A 17 -13.96 9.78 16.57
CA SER A 17 -13.11 10.99 16.59
C SER A 17 -11.81 10.77 15.81
N TRP A 18 -11.14 9.63 15.98
CA TRP A 18 -9.92 9.29 15.23
C TRP A 18 -10.14 9.23 13.71
N PHE A 19 -11.15 8.51 13.24
CA PHE A 19 -11.42 8.40 11.80
C PHE A 19 -11.81 9.75 11.19
N SER A 20 -12.58 10.56 11.91
CA SER A 20 -12.92 11.92 11.48
C SER A 20 -11.70 12.83 11.41
N LEU A 21 -10.78 12.74 12.38
CA LEU A 21 -9.52 13.50 12.38
C LEU A 21 -8.62 13.07 11.22
N LEU A 22 -8.49 11.76 11.00
CA LEU A 22 -7.72 11.20 9.88
C LEU A 22 -8.31 11.65 8.54
N GLU A 23 -9.63 11.56 8.37
CA GLU A 23 -10.32 12.05 7.17
C GLU A 23 -10.08 13.55 6.97
N GLY A 24 -10.11 14.33 8.06
CA GLY A 24 -9.80 15.76 8.06
C GLY A 24 -8.38 16.11 7.57
N THR A 25 -7.42 15.18 7.65
CA THR A 25 -6.06 15.40 7.10
C THR A 25 -6.00 15.36 5.58
N ARG A 26 -7.00 14.75 4.93
CA ARG A 26 -7.02 14.44 3.49
C ARG A 26 -5.85 13.57 2.99
N TRP A 27 -5.06 12.99 3.89
CA TRP A 27 -3.86 12.25 3.50
C TRP A 27 -4.17 11.03 2.63
N LEU A 28 -5.14 10.20 3.04
CA LEU A 28 -5.53 9.03 2.25
C LEU A 28 -6.25 9.41 0.95
N GLN A 29 -6.92 10.55 0.92
CA GLN A 29 -7.51 11.12 -0.30
C GLN A 29 -6.42 11.47 -1.32
N ASN A 30 -5.31 12.04 -0.86
CA ASN A 30 -4.17 12.34 -1.75
C ASN A 30 -3.55 11.05 -2.31
N MET A 31 -3.35 10.01 -1.49
CA MET A 31 -2.82 8.72 -1.97
C MET A 31 -3.78 8.05 -2.94
N SER A 32 -5.09 8.11 -2.66
CA SER A 32 -6.15 7.64 -3.55
C SER A 32 -6.05 8.32 -4.93
N GLY A 33 -5.90 9.65 -4.96
CA GLY A 33 -5.73 10.42 -6.19
C GLY A 33 -4.47 10.04 -6.98
N LEU A 34 -3.32 9.90 -6.30
CA LEU A 34 -2.06 9.50 -6.94
C LEU A 34 -2.13 8.09 -7.54
N ILE A 35 -2.65 7.12 -6.79
CA ILE A 35 -2.83 5.74 -7.27
C ILE A 35 -3.80 5.74 -8.46
N HIS A 36 -4.90 6.50 -8.40
CA HIS A 36 -5.86 6.58 -9.51
C HIS A 36 -5.26 7.18 -10.78
N ALA A 37 -4.45 8.24 -10.65
CA ALA A 37 -3.73 8.82 -11.79
C ALA A 37 -2.76 7.81 -12.42
N ALA A 38 -2.01 7.07 -11.61
CA ALA A 38 -1.09 6.03 -12.08
C ALA A 38 -1.84 4.88 -12.79
N ILE A 39 -2.98 4.44 -12.26
CA ILE A 39 -3.86 3.45 -12.91
C ILE A 39 -4.32 3.96 -14.27
N THR A 40 -4.73 5.23 -14.37
CA THR A 40 -5.18 5.84 -15.63
C THR A 40 -4.06 5.82 -16.68
N VAL A 41 -2.84 6.18 -16.29
CA VAL A 41 -1.66 6.12 -17.17
C VAL A 41 -1.39 4.68 -17.60
N ALA A 42 -1.38 3.73 -16.65
CA ALA A 42 -1.15 2.32 -16.94
C ALA A 42 -2.22 1.74 -17.88
N ALA A 43 -3.49 2.07 -17.69
CA ALA A 43 -4.60 1.61 -18.54
C ALA A 43 -4.49 2.16 -19.97
N ALA A 44 -4.10 3.42 -20.13
CA ALA A 44 -3.89 4.02 -21.45
C ALA A 44 -2.76 3.33 -22.23
N VAL A 45 -1.68 2.94 -21.54
CA VAL A 45 -0.55 2.24 -22.16
C VAL A 45 -0.89 0.77 -22.41
N GLU A 46 -1.27 0.03 -21.38
CA GLU A 46 -1.46 -1.43 -21.42
C GLU A 46 -2.71 -1.84 -22.22
N ASN A 47 -3.87 -1.25 -21.91
CA ASN A 47 -5.15 -1.69 -22.47
C ASN A 47 -5.47 -1.03 -23.81
N HIS A 48 -4.94 0.18 -24.06
CA HIS A 48 -5.26 0.95 -25.26
C HIS A 48 -4.07 1.11 -26.22
N GLY A 49 -2.85 0.73 -25.81
CA GLY A 49 -1.66 0.86 -26.64
C GLY A 49 -1.34 2.31 -27.01
N ARG A 50 -1.72 3.28 -26.16
CA ARG A 50 -1.57 4.71 -26.44
C ARG A 50 -0.34 5.28 -25.73
N PRO A 51 0.50 6.07 -26.42
CA PRO A 51 1.54 6.83 -25.74
C PRO A 51 0.90 7.91 -24.85
N VAL A 52 1.47 8.10 -23.66
CA VAL A 52 1.00 9.08 -22.67
C VAL A 52 2.12 10.06 -22.35
N LEU A 53 1.82 11.35 -22.37
CA LEU A 53 2.69 12.40 -21.84
C LEU A 53 2.17 12.83 -20.47
N VAL A 54 2.96 12.62 -19.42
CA VAL A 54 2.65 13.10 -18.07
C VAL A 54 3.49 14.33 -17.81
N HIS A 55 2.85 15.43 -17.43
CA HIS A 55 3.53 16.64 -16.98
C HIS A 55 2.71 17.34 -15.90
N CYS A 56 3.35 18.24 -15.16
CA CYS A 56 2.70 19.16 -14.23
C CYS A 56 3.14 20.59 -14.54
N SER A 57 3.23 21.47 -13.55
CA SER A 57 3.80 22.81 -13.70
C SER A 57 5.28 22.75 -14.08
N ASP A 58 6.10 22.22 -13.18
CA ASP A 58 7.57 22.14 -13.34
C ASP A 58 8.07 20.73 -13.66
N GLY A 59 7.23 19.72 -13.39
CA GLY A 59 7.50 18.33 -13.77
C GLY A 59 8.43 17.53 -12.84
N TRP A 60 8.89 18.10 -11.72
CA TRP A 60 9.79 17.40 -10.78
C TRP A 60 9.12 16.88 -9.49
N ASP A 61 7.82 17.15 -9.27
CA ASP A 61 7.08 16.70 -8.08
C ASP A 61 6.01 15.65 -8.44
N ARG A 62 4.82 16.08 -8.87
CA ARG A 62 3.69 15.18 -9.21
C ARG A 62 3.96 14.27 -10.41
N THR A 63 4.80 14.69 -11.34
CA THR A 63 5.14 13.90 -12.53
C THR A 63 5.91 12.62 -12.17
N PRO A 64 7.03 12.65 -11.43
CA PRO A 64 7.69 11.41 -11.02
C PRO A 64 6.83 10.55 -10.11
N GLU A 65 5.93 11.11 -9.27
CA GLU A 65 4.97 10.30 -8.51
C GLU A 65 4.12 9.41 -9.42
N ILE A 66 3.45 10.02 -10.41
CA ILE A 66 2.52 9.32 -11.31
C ILE A 66 3.28 8.38 -12.24
N VAL A 67 4.37 8.85 -12.87
CA VAL A 67 5.13 8.07 -13.85
C VAL A 67 5.76 6.84 -13.21
N SER A 68 6.43 7.00 -12.06
CA SER A 68 7.10 5.88 -11.41
C SER A 68 6.12 4.90 -10.76
N LEU A 69 4.96 5.35 -10.26
CA LEU A 69 3.88 4.45 -9.86
C LEU A 69 3.35 3.64 -11.05
N ALA A 70 3.05 4.29 -12.18
CA ALA A 70 2.56 3.60 -13.37
C ALA A 70 3.56 2.56 -13.89
N GLN A 71 4.85 2.91 -13.92
CA GLN A 71 5.93 1.97 -14.27
C GLN A 71 5.97 0.77 -13.30
N LEU A 72 5.83 0.99 -12.00
CA LEU A 72 5.82 -0.06 -10.98
C LEU A 72 4.57 -0.98 -11.08
N LEU A 73 3.43 -0.43 -11.49
CA LEU A 73 2.22 -1.21 -11.77
C LEU A 73 2.40 -2.12 -13.01
N MET A 74 2.98 -1.58 -14.08
CA MET A 74 3.09 -2.27 -15.37
C MET A 74 4.26 -3.26 -15.43
N ASP A 75 5.44 -2.86 -14.97
CA ASP A 75 6.69 -3.60 -15.21
C ASP A 75 7.15 -4.33 -13.93
N PRO A 76 7.18 -5.68 -13.93
CA PRO A 76 7.64 -6.49 -12.80
C PRO A 76 9.08 -6.20 -12.37
N TYR A 77 9.94 -5.73 -13.27
CA TYR A 77 11.33 -5.43 -12.95
C TYR A 77 11.42 -4.41 -11.81
N TYR A 78 10.61 -3.35 -11.85
CA TYR A 78 10.63 -2.30 -10.82
C TYR A 78 10.08 -2.74 -9.45
N ARG A 79 9.51 -3.94 -9.36
CA ARG A 79 9.05 -4.55 -8.10
C ARG A 79 10.15 -5.40 -7.42
N THR A 80 11.27 -5.62 -8.11
CA THR A 80 12.49 -6.20 -7.52
C THR A 80 13.27 -5.16 -6.73
N VAL A 81 14.15 -5.57 -5.81
CA VAL A 81 15.02 -4.64 -5.06
C VAL A 81 15.90 -3.82 -5.99
N GLU A 82 16.46 -4.46 -7.02
CA GLU A 82 17.33 -3.80 -7.98
C GLU A 82 16.54 -2.86 -8.90
N GLY A 83 15.41 -3.30 -9.44
CA GLY A 83 14.59 -2.45 -10.29
C GLY A 83 13.99 -1.28 -9.51
N PHE A 84 13.56 -1.47 -8.27
CA PHE A 84 13.07 -0.38 -7.43
C PHE A 84 14.16 0.68 -7.18
N ARG A 85 15.41 0.25 -6.92
CA ARG A 85 16.56 1.15 -6.82
C ARG A 85 16.76 1.95 -8.11
N VAL A 86 16.75 1.27 -9.26
CA VAL A 86 16.90 1.92 -10.58
C VAL A 86 15.76 2.90 -10.85
N LEU A 87 14.52 2.55 -10.48
CA LEU A 87 13.36 3.42 -10.61
C LEU A 87 13.56 4.73 -9.82
N VAL A 88 14.00 4.64 -8.56
CA VAL A 88 14.26 5.82 -7.72
C VAL A 88 15.43 6.64 -8.25
N GLU A 89 16.54 5.99 -8.61
CA GLU A 89 17.71 6.69 -9.18
C GLU A 89 17.33 7.46 -10.46
N ARG A 90 16.55 6.85 -11.35
CA ARG A 90 16.14 7.49 -12.59
C ARG A 90 15.07 8.56 -12.37
N GLU A 91 13.87 8.15 -11.97
CA GLU A 91 12.68 9.02 -11.98
C GLU A 91 12.75 10.14 -10.92
N TRP A 92 13.48 9.92 -9.83
CA TRP A 92 13.55 10.90 -8.74
C TRP A 92 14.89 11.64 -8.72
N LEU A 93 16.00 10.90 -8.76
CA LEU A 93 17.31 11.52 -8.57
C LEU A 93 17.84 12.16 -9.86
N GLU A 94 17.84 11.43 -10.99
CA GLU A 94 18.37 11.92 -12.27
C GLU A 94 17.46 12.96 -12.92
N PHE A 95 16.13 12.75 -12.86
CA PHE A 95 15.14 13.71 -13.36
C PHE A 95 14.94 14.94 -12.46
N GLY A 96 15.65 15.03 -11.33
CA GLY A 96 15.86 16.28 -10.61
C GLY A 96 14.75 16.65 -9.63
N HIS A 97 14.14 15.67 -8.96
CA HIS A 97 13.33 15.96 -7.78
C HIS A 97 14.17 16.72 -6.74
N LYS A 98 13.63 17.83 -6.23
CA LYS A 98 14.35 18.76 -5.37
C LYS A 98 14.41 18.28 -3.91
N PHE A 99 15.06 17.13 -3.67
CA PHE A 99 15.13 16.51 -2.33
C PHE A 99 15.63 17.47 -1.24
N ALA A 100 16.64 18.30 -1.52
CA ALA A 100 17.15 19.21 -0.49
C ALA A 100 16.12 20.29 -0.11
N ASP A 101 15.38 20.81 -1.08
CA ASP A 101 14.31 21.78 -0.82
C ASP A 101 13.14 21.11 -0.09
N ARG A 102 12.66 19.99 -0.64
CA ARG A 102 11.45 19.28 -0.17
C ARG A 102 11.62 18.64 1.21
N CYS A 103 12.80 18.11 1.51
CA CYS A 103 13.10 17.46 2.79
C CYS A 103 13.59 18.44 3.88
N GLY A 104 13.63 19.74 3.60
CA GLY A 104 13.96 20.77 4.58
C GLY A 104 15.45 20.85 4.94
N LEU A 105 16.32 20.40 4.03
CA LEU A 105 17.77 20.67 4.08
C LEU A 105 18.07 22.14 3.79
N MET A 106 17.19 22.82 3.06
CA MET A 106 17.24 24.26 2.80
C MET A 106 16.39 25.05 3.81
N GLU A 107 16.67 26.36 3.90
CA GLU A 107 16.04 27.27 4.86
C GLU A 107 14.59 27.63 4.51
N ASP A 108 14.21 27.59 3.23
CA ASP A 108 12.86 27.97 2.81
C ASP A 108 11.82 26.91 3.24
N ILE A 109 10.96 27.30 4.17
CA ILE A 109 9.92 26.44 4.72
C ILE A 109 8.79 26.23 3.69
N ASN A 110 8.57 27.18 2.78
CA ASN A 110 7.49 27.10 1.80
C ASN A 110 7.75 26.07 0.70
N GLU A 111 9.02 25.70 0.50
CA GLU A 111 9.43 24.68 -0.46
C GLU A 111 9.37 23.24 0.10
N ARG A 112 9.07 23.09 1.40
CA ARG A 112 9.01 21.78 2.06
C ARG A 112 7.71 21.09 1.74
N CYS A 113 7.80 19.87 1.21
CA CYS A 113 6.62 19.07 0.87
C CYS A 113 6.98 17.58 0.89
N PRO A 114 6.14 16.69 1.45
CA PRO A 114 6.45 15.27 1.61
C PRO A 114 6.22 14.44 0.32
N VAL A 115 6.54 14.97 -0.86
CA VAL A 115 6.25 14.35 -2.18
C VAL A 115 6.77 12.91 -2.28
N PHE A 116 8.06 12.68 -2.07
CA PHE A 116 8.63 11.33 -2.11
C PHE A 116 8.03 10.39 -1.05
N LEU A 117 7.62 10.94 0.11
CA LEU A 117 6.97 10.16 1.15
C LEU A 117 5.53 9.75 0.76
N GLN A 118 4.78 10.63 0.09
CA GLN A 118 3.45 10.32 -0.46
C GLN A 118 3.54 9.17 -1.47
N TRP A 119 4.55 9.22 -2.34
CA TRP A 119 4.85 8.13 -3.28
C TRP A 119 5.15 6.80 -2.58
N LEU A 120 5.99 6.79 -1.55
CA LEU A 120 6.28 5.58 -0.78
C LEU A 120 5.05 5.03 -0.06
N ASP A 121 4.14 5.89 0.41
CA ASP A 121 2.88 5.50 1.03
C ASP A 121 1.91 4.85 0.03
N CYS A 122 1.88 5.35 -1.21
CA CYS A 122 1.16 4.70 -2.30
C CYS A 122 1.69 3.28 -2.53
N ILE A 123 3.02 3.10 -2.57
CA ILE A 123 3.63 1.77 -2.73
C ILE A 123 3.32 0.87 -1.53
N HIS A 124 3.35 1.40 -0.30
CA HIS A 124 2.94 0.64 0.89
C HIS A 124 1.53 0.09 0.74
N ASN A 125 0.58 0.93 0.33
CA ASN A 125 -0.81 0.53 0.12
C ASN A 125 -0.96 -0.49 -1.02
N ILE A 126 -0.26 -0.31 -2.14
CA ILE A 126 -0.28 -1.26 -3.26
C ILE A 126 0.31 -2.61 -2.81
N ALA A 127 1.43 -2.62 -2.10
CA ALA A 127 2.07 -3.85 -1.61
C ALA A 127 1.19 -4.62 -0.61
N LYS A 128 0.36 -3.93 0.19
CA LYS A 128 -0.64 -4.57 1.06
C LYS A 128 -1.73 -5.29 0.25
N GLN A 129 -2.13 -4.73 -0.89
CA GLN A 129 -3.11 -5.36 -1.78
C GLN A 129 -2.52 -6.53 -2.59
N PHE A 130 -1.20 -6.53 -2.84
CA PHE A 130 -0.48 -7.58 -3.57
C PHE A 130 0.71 -8.14 -2.78
N PRO A 131 0.48 -8.97 -1.73
CA PRO A 131 1.52 -9.39 -0.78
C PRO A 131 2.70 -10.15 -1.39
N CYS A 132 2.54 -10.75 -2.58
CA CYS A 132 3.56 -11.54 -3.25
C CYS A 132 4.21 -10.80 -4.43
N ALA A 133 3.74 -9.61 -4.82
CA ALA A 133 4.18 -8.93 -6.04
C ALA A 133 5.50 -8.16 -5.89
N PHE A 134 5.90 -7.85 -4.65
CA PHE A 134 7.07 -7.02 -4.36
C PHE A 134 8.16 -7.81 -3.63
N GLN A 135 9.40 -7.67 -4.10
CA GLN A 135 10.57 -8.28 -3.46
C GLN A 135 10.98 -7.52 -2.19
N LEU A 136 10.68 -6.23 -2.13
CA LEU A 136 10.88 -5.41 -0.94
C LEU A 136 9.77 -5.66 0.09
N ASN A 137 10.14 -5.73 1.38
CA ASN A 137 9.17 -5.83 2.48
C ASN A 137 8.83 -4.44 3.08
N SER A 138 7.89 -4.40 4.03
CA SER A 138 7.49 -3.14 4.68
C SER A 138 8.64 -2.39 5.35
N ASN A 139 9.62 -3.11 5.93
CA ASN A 139 10.78 -2.48 6.57
C ASN A 139 11.71 -1.79 5.57
N TYR A 140 11.79 -2.28 4.33
CA TYR A 140 12.52 -1.62 3.25
C TYR A 140 11.98 -0.19 3.06
N LEU A 141 10.66 -0.07 2.86
CA LEU A 141 9.99 1.20 2.63
C LEU A 141 10.12 2.16 3.82
N VAL A 142 9.95 1.63 5.05
CA VAL A 142 10.10 2.44 6.27
C VAL A 142 11.53 2.98 6.39
N LYS A 143 12.54 2.14 6.13
CA LYS A 143 13.95 2.56 6.21
C LYS A 143 14.31 3.55 5.12
N LEU A 144 13.78 3.37 3.91
CA LEU A 144 13.96 4.33 2.84
C LEU A 144 13.38 5.69 3.21
N ALA A 145 12.12 5.73 3.65
CA ALA A 145 11.46 6.96 4.11
C ALA A 145 12.24 7.64 5.25
N GLN A 146 12.69 6.88 6.25
CA GLN A 146 13.53 7.42 7.33
C GLN A 146 14.83 8.03 6.81
N HIS A 147 15.49 7.37 5.87
CA HIS A 147 16.79 7.80 5.37
C HIS A 147 16.73 8.95 4.38
N THR A 148 15.58 9.20 3.74
CA THR A 148 15.30 10.43 2.99
C THR A 148 15.48 11.69 3.83
N TYR A 149 15.11 11.66 5.13
CA TYR A 149 15.20 12.82 6.02
C TYR A 149 16.40 12.76 6.99
N SER A 150 17.10 11.63 7.08
CA SER A 150 18.15 11.42 8.09
C SER A 150 19.47 12.16 7.83
N ASN A 151 19.74 12.53 6.57
CA ASN A 151 21.03 13.06 6.10
C ASN A 151 22.25 12.15 6.38
N MET A 152 22.01 10.87 6.71
CA MET A 152 23.07 9.90 7.01
C MET A 152 23.76 9.38 5.73
N PHE A 153 23.01 9.36 4.61
CA PHE A 153 23.47 8.88 3.32
C PHE A 153 23.42 10.00 2.28
N GLY A 154 24.28 9.93 1.27
CA GLY A 154 24.32 10.90 0.18
C GLY A 154 23.24 10.75 -0.86
N THR A 155 22.51 9.64 -0.86
CA THR A 155 21.55 9.27 -1.91
C THR A 155 20.54 10.38 -2.20
N PHE A 156 19.97 10.99 -1.15
CA PHE A 156 18.93 12.02 -1.27
C PHE A 156 19.45 13.44 -0.99
N LEU A 157 20.76 13.66 -1.07
CA LEU A 157 21.34 15.00 -0.90
C LEU A 157 21.36 15.77 -2.23
N GLY A 158 21.05 17.06 -2.18
CA GLY A 158 21.02 17.97 -3.33
C GLY A 158 19.72 17.87 -4.15
N ASN A 159 19.51 18.84 -5.05
CA ASN A 159 18.27 18.96 -5.82
C ASN A 159 18.34 18.40 -7.24
N ASN A 160 19.54 18.13 -7.77
CA ASN A 160 19.71 17.60 -9.12
C ASN A 160 21.11 17.00 -9.30
N SER A 161 21.30 16.23 -10.38
CA SER A 161 22.56 15.57 -10.72
C SER A 161 23.75 16.52 -10.81
N ARG A 162 23.57 17.75 -11.31
CA ARG A 162 24.65 18.74 -11.43
C ARG A 162 25.15 19.15 -10.05
N GLU A 163 24.25 19.53 -9.15
CA GLU A 163 24.59 19.91 -7.78
C GLU A 163 25.30 18.75 -7.04
N ARG A 164 24.82 17.52 -7.20
CA ARG A 164 25.43 16.34 -6.58
C ARG A 164 26.86 16.09 -7.09
N ALA A 165 27.09 16.31 -8.38
CA ALA A 165 28.41 16.20 -9.00
C ALA A 165 29.37 17.31 -8.52
N ASP A 166 28.92 18.57 -8.53
CA ASP A 166 29.73 19.72 -8.09
C ASP A 166 30.19 19.57 -6.64
N ARG A 167 29.33 18.98 -5.78
CA ARG A 167 29.63 18.71 -4.36
C ARG A 167 30.39 17.41 -4.12
N ASN A 168 30.64 16.61 -5.15
CA ASN A 168 31.28 15.30 -5.07
C ASN A 168 30.59 14.35 -4.06
N ILE A 169 29.25 14.34 -4.04
CA ILE A 169 28.48 13.60 -3.01
C ILE A 169 28.82 12.11 -3.05
N ALA A 170 28.84 11.51 -4.24
CA ALA A 170 29.08 10.07 -4.41
C ALA A 170 30.43 9.59 -3.86
N THR A 171 31.47 10.43 -3.86
CA THR A 171 32.81 10.08 -3.35
C THR A 171 32.99 10.43 -1.87
N ARG A 172 32.13 11.29 -1.32
CA ARG A 172 32.24 11.81 0.06
C ARG A 172 31.25 11.17 1.03
N THR A 173 30.31 10.38 0.55
CA THR A 173 29.21 9.83 1.35
C THR A 173 28.92 8.38 0.97
N PHE A 174 28.20 7.68 1.84
CA PHE A 174 27.69 6.34 1.55
C PHE A 174 26.30 6.42 0.90
N SER A 175 25.96 5.40 0.11
CA SER A 175 24.63 5.24 -0.46
C SER A 175 23.72 4.43 0.48
N VAL A 176 22.45 4.83 0.61
CA VAL A 176 21.43 4.09 1.36
C VAL A 176 21.20 2.69 0.76
N TRP A 177 21.43 2.53 -0.55
CA TRP A 177 21.25 1.25 -1.23
C TRP A 177 22.16 0.16 -0.66
N THR A 178 23.34 0.53 -0.15
CA THR A 178 24.28 -0.41 0.46
C THR A 178 23.67 -1.12 1.67
N ILE A 179 22.89 -0.41 2.50
CA ILE A 179 22.23 -1.03 3.67
C ILE A 179 20.95 -1.77 3.26
N LEU A 180 20.23 -1.25 2.26
CA LEU A 180 18.94 -1.80 1.81
C LEU A 180 19.07 -3.11 1.00
N GLN A 181 20.28 -3.49 0.62
CA GLN A 181 20.58 -4.81 0.03
C GLN A 181 20.55 -5.95 1.07
N SER A 182 20.45 -5.65 2.37
CA SER A 182 20.43 -6.68 3.41
C SER A 182 19.22 -7.63 3.27
N PRO A 183 19.40 -8.96 3.46
CA PRO A 183 18.33 -9.94 3.37
C PRO A 183 17.11 -9.65 4.26
N GLN A 184 17.29 -8.90 5.36
CA GLN A 184 16.20 -8.51 6.27
C GLN A 184 15.13 -7.62 5.62
N TYR A 185 15.43 -7.05 4.44
CA TYR A 185 14.51 -6.20 3.68
C TYR A 185 13.80 -6.93 2.54
N ILE A 186 14.07 -8.22 2.38
CA ILE A 186 13.44 -9.06 1.37
C ILE A 186 12.11 -9.59 1.88
N ASN A 187 11.10 -9.58 1.02
CA ASN A 187 9.82 -10.24 1.24
C ASN A 187 9.93 -11.72 0.83
N HIS A 188 9.79 -12.62 1.80
CA HIS A 188 9.87 -14.06 1.56
C HIS A 188 8.66 -14.63 0.81
N LEU A 189 7.56 -13.88 0.71
CA LEU A 189 6.39 -14.24 -0.09
C LEU A 189 6.51 -13.81 -1.56
N TYR A 190 7.59 -13.10 -1.92
CA TYR A 190 7.78 -12.60 -3.27
C TYR A 190 7.78 -13.75 -4.28
N SER A 191 6.96 -13.59 -5.31
CA SER A 191 6.93 -14.43 -6.50
C SER A 191 6.96 -13.53 -7.72
N ALA A 192 7.81 -13.84 -8.69
CA ALA A 192 7.87 -13.09 -9.93
C ALA A 192 6.52 -13.20 -10.66
N GLN A 193 5.88 -12.06 -10.85
CA GLN A 193 4.53 -11.92 -11.37
C GLN A 193 4.56 -11.00 -12.58
N GLU A 194 4.37 -11.55 -13.77
CA GLU A 194 4.45 -10.82 -15.04
C GLU A 194 3.23 -9.90 -15.28
N GLN A 195 2.14 -10.10 -14.54
CA GLN A 195 0.92 -9.32 -14.75
C GLN A 195 1.05 -7.86 -14.29
N VAL A 196 0.33 -6.98 -14.97
CA VAL A 196 0.09 -5.60 -14.53
C VAL A 196 -0.75 -5.61 -13.25
N LEU A 197 -0.39 -4.74 -12.29
CA LEU A 197 -1.13 -4.58 -11.05
C LEU A 197 -2.24 -3.52 -11.20
N TRP A 198 -3.45 -3.87 -10.79
CA TRP A 198 -4.61 -2.98 -10.80
C TRP A 198 -5.14 -2.78 -9.35
N PRO A 199 -4.47 -1.95 -8.53
CA PRO A 199 -4.89 -1.72 -7.15
C PRO A 199 -6.24 -1.02 -7.08
N SER A 200 -7.00 -1.28 -6.00
CA SER A 200 -8.10 -0.42 -5.62
C SER A 200 -7.56 0.92 -5.10
N CYS A 201 -8.14 2.02 -5.59
CA CYS A 201 -7.85 3.36 -5.12
C CYS A 201 -8.97 3.93 -4.23
N ASN A 202 -9.97 3.13 -3.80
CA ASN A 202 -10.98 3.65 -2.88
C ASN A 202 -10.32 3.95 -1.52
N ILE A 203 -10.68 5.09 -0.91
CA ILE A 203 -10.12 5.50 0.39
C ILE A 203 -10.31 4.42 1.46
N ARG A 204 -11.43 3.69 1.45
CA ARG A 204 -11.73 2.58 2.39
C ARG A 204 -10.78 1.38 2.27
N ASP A 205 -10.14 1.22 1.12
CA ASP A 205 -9.21 0.12 0.84
C ASP A 205 -7.76 0.53 1.17
N LEU A 206 -7.54 1.82 1.47
CA LEU A 206 -6.25 2.34 1.89
C LEU A 206 -6.12 2.30 3.41
N GLN A 207 -4.90 2.07 3.87
CA GLN A 207 -4.55 1.98 5.28
C GLN A 207 -3.53 3.06 5.62
N LEU A 208 -3.70 3.67 6.79
CA LEU A 208 -2.65 4.51 7.36
C LEU A 208 -1.39 3.65 7.54
N TRP A 209 -0.24 4.13 7.06
CA TRP A 209 1.05 3.47 7.23
C TRP A 209 1.55 3.56 8.67
N ARG A 210 0.96 2.74 9.55
CA ARG A 210 1.15 2.76 11.00
C ARG A 210 2.61 2.58 11.39
N GLU A 211 3.32 1.67 10.72
CA GLU A 211 4.73 1.36 11.01
C GLU A 211 5.64 2.59 10.87
N LEU A 212 5.27 3.54 10.00
CA LEU A 212 6.02 4.78 9.80
C LEU A 212 5.47 5.93 10.67
N TYR A 213 4.16 6.17 10.65
CA TYR A 213 3.57 7.37 11.27
C TYR A 213 3.34 7.25 12.77
N LEU A 214 3.13 6.04 13.29
CA LEU A 214 2.90 5.81 14.72
C LEU A 214 4.14 5.21 15.41
N GLY A 215 5.15 4.81 14.63
CA GLY A 215 6.34 4.12 15.12
C GLY A 215 6.05 2.71 15.64
N VAL A 216 7.09 2.04 16.14
CA VAL A 216 6.91 0.80 16.91
C VAL A 216 6.24 1.18 18.22
N SER A 217 4.96 0.84 18.36
CA SER A 217 4.17 0.96 19.57
C SER A 217 4.90 0.30 20.74
N THR A 218 5.63 1.08 21.55
CA THR A 218 6.12 0.60 22.85
C THR A 218 5.08 0.83 23.96
N ALA A 219 3.94 1.46 23.66
CA ALA A 219 2.99 1.91 24.67
C ALA A 219 1.53 1.45 24.48
N LEU A 220 1.08 1.08 23.27
CA LEU A 220 -0.32 0.71 23.04
C LEU A 220 -0.54 -0.82 22.87
N ASP A 221 0.53 -1.60 22.72
CA ASP A 221 0.46 -3.07 22.59
C ASP A 221 0.44 -3.76 23.97
N ASN A 222 0.59 -3.00 25.06
CA ASN A 222 0.50 -3.49 26.45
C ASN A 222 -0.92 -3.42 27.03
N LEU A 223 -1.93 -3.09 26.22
CA LEU A 223 -3.32 -3.29 26.65
C LEU A 223 -3.59 -4.80 26.65
N PRO A 224 -3.90 -5.42 27.80
CA PRO A 224 -4.21 -6.84 27.83
C PRO A 224 -5.39 -7.10 26.89
N ALA A 225 -5.21 -8.02 25.95
CA ALA A 225 -6.30 -8.53 25.14
C ALA A 225 -7.46 -8.92 26.06
N PRO A 226 -8.73 -8.61 25.73
CA PRO A 226 -9.86 -9.04 26.54
C PRO A 226 -9.83 -10.56 26.59
N GLN A 227 -9.52 -11.13 27.74
CA GLN A 227 -9.60 -12.57 27.94
C GLN A 227 -11.05 -12.98 27.70
N ALA A 228 -11.26 -13.82 26.68
CA ALA A 228 -12.50 -14.54 26.54
C ALA A 228 -12.57 -15.53 27.72
N ASP A 229 -13.41 -15.23 28.70
CA ASP A 229 -13.77 -16.14 29.78
C ASP A 229 -14.45 -17.38 29.17
N LEU A 230 -13.65 -18.37 28.79
CA LEU A 230 -14.10 -19.72 28.55
C LEU A 230 -14.32 -20.35 29.92
N PHE A 231 -15.59 -20.58 30.24
CA PHE A 231 -16.05 -21.33 31.42
C PHE A 231 -15.26 -22.64 31.58
N ALA A 232 -14.29 -22.65 32.51
CA ALA A 232 -13.70 -23.87 33.02
C ALA A 232 -14.59 -24.38 34.16
N SER A 233 -15.45 -25.36 33.88
CA SER A 233 -15.99 -26.22 34.94
C SER A 233 -14.88 -27.16 35.39
N SER A 234 -14.52 -27.04 36.66
CA SER A 234 -13.77 -28.02 37.43
C SER A 234 -14.33 -29.43 37.25
N ASN A 235 -13.48 -30.40 36.95
CA ASN A 235 -13.29 -31.56 37.82
C ASN A 235 -12.05 -32.36 37.42
N GLN A 236 -11.27 -32.68 38.45
CA GLN A 236 -10.18 -33.64 38.47
C GLN A 236 -10.74 -35.04 38.15
N ASP A 237 -10.01 -35.85 37.40
CA ASP A 237 -9.41 -37.06 37.96
C ASP A 237 -8.53 -37.82 36.97
N SER A 238 -7.44 -38.32 37.53
CA SER A 238 -6.41 -39.21 37.02
C SER A 238 -6.91 -40.63 36.74
N ASN A 239 -6.46 -41.26 35.64
CA ASN A 239 -5.70 -42.52 35.66
C ASN A 239 -5.52 -43.16 34.26
N ALA A 240 -4.25 -43.50 33.99
CA ALA A 240 -3.67 -44.73 33.43
C ALA A 240 -4.39 -45.60 32.37
N ASN A 241 -3.51 -46.19 31.52
CA ASN A 241 -3.64 -47.44 30.75
C ASN A 241 -4.53 -47.42 29.49
N VAL A 242 -4.36 -48.24 28.45
CA VAL A 242 -3.33 -49.14 27.89
C VAL A 242 -3.96 -49.58 26.54
N GLU A 243 -3.13 -49.66 25.49
CA GLU A 243 -3.25 -50.53 24.28
C GLU A 243 -4.50 -50.64 23.38
N ALA A 244 -4.15 -50.96 22.12
CA ALA A 244 -4.80 -51.88 21.18
C ALA A 244 -5.68 -51.32 20.04
N GLU A 245 -5.09 -51.45 18.85
CA GLU A 245 -5.66 -51.84 17.55
C GLU A 245 -7.08 -52.43 17.56
N PHE A 246 -7.89 -52.13 16.53
CA PHE A 246 -8.26 -53.10 15.49
C PHE A 246 -9.14 -52.46 14.40
N ALA A 247 -9.06 -53.10 13.23
CA ALA A 247 -9.50 -52.71 11.91
C ALA A 247 -11.02 -52.83 11.62
N ASN A 248 -11.38 -52.25 10.47
CA ASN A 248 -12.41 -52.63 9.50
C ASN A 248 -13.91 -52.43 9.81
N GLY A 249 -14.58 -51.85 8.82
CA GLY A 249 -16.04 -51.82 8.68
C GLY A 249 -16.45 -51.00 7.46
N GLU A 250 -16.49 -51.64 6.29
CA GLU A 250 -17.04 -51.13 5.03
C GLU A 250 -18.57 -50.95 5.07
N ASP A 251 -18.99 -50.00 4.24
CA ASP A 251 -20.23 -49.91 3.44
C ASP A 251 -21.62 -49.86 4.10
N LEU A 252 -22.39 -48.85 3.67
CA LEU A 252 -23.69 -48.99 2.98
C LEU A 252 -24.20 -47.57 2.62
N ASN A 253 -24.31 -47.24 1.32
CA ASN A 253 -25.44 -46.44 0.80
C ASN A 253 -25.50 -46.38 -0.74
N GLY A 254 -26.44 -47.15 -1.29
CA GLY A 254 -27.63 -46.68 -2.02
C GLY A 254 -27.50 -45.64 -3.15
N ASN A 255 -27.80 -46.11 -4.37
CA ASN A 255 -28.14 -45.37 -5.58
C ASN A 255 -29.27 -44.34 -5.41
N GLY A 256 -29.23 -43.27 -6.22
CA GLY A 256 -30.39 -42.41 -6.49
C GLY A 256 -30.05 -41.13 -7.27
N GLU A 257 -29.73 -41.26 -8.55
CA GLU A 257 -29.82 -40.16 -9.53
C GLU A 257 -31.29 -39.78 -9.75
N GLU A 258 -31.62 -38.49 -9.71
CA GLU A 258 -32.45 -37.76 -10.68
C GLU A 258 -32.92 -36.40 -10.13
N GLN A 259 -32.98 -35.41 -11.04
CA GLN A 259 -33.73 -34.13 -10.98
C GLN A 259 -33.10 -32.95 -10.22
N ASN A 260 -32.46 -32.03 -10.96
CA ASN A 260 -33.01 -30.68 -11.20
C ASN A 260 -32.04 -29.80 -12.02
N ASN A 261 -32.08 -29.93 -13.34
CA ASN A 261 -31.69 -28.87 -14.27
C ASN A 261 -32.93 -28.04 -14.59
N GLN A 262 -33.12 -26.92 -13.88
CA GLN A 262 -34.08 -25.86 -14.23
C GLN A 262 -33.91 -24.64 -13.29
N LEU A 263 -32.76 -23.97 -13.32
CA LEU A 263 -32.58 -22.68 -12.61
C LEU A 263 -31.59 -21.71 -13.30
N GLU A 264 -31.04 -22.03 -14.47
CA GLU A 264 -29.95 -21.21 -15.09
C GLU A 264 -30.37 -20.29 -16.26
N GLU A 265 -31.64 -20.22 -16.65
CA GLU A 265 -32.07 -19.42 -17.81
C GLU A 265 -32.87 -18.14 -17.48
N ALA A 266 -32.99 -17.75 -16.21
CA ALA A 266 -33.78 -16.58 -15.81
C ALA A 266 -32.97 -15.29 -15.54
N ASP A 267 -31.65 -15.36 -15.39
CA ASP A 267 -30.82 -14.19 -15.01
C ASP A 267 -30.21 -13.44 -16.20
N PHE A 268 -30.34 -13.95 -17.42
CA PHE A 268 -29.73 -13.33 -18.60
C PHE A 268 -30.56 -12.21 -19.26
N ARG A 269 -31.81 -11.97 -18.80
CA ARG A 269 -32.72 -10.98 -19.43
C ARG A 269 -33.00 -9.72 -18.61
N LYS A 270 -32.37 -9.52 -17.45
CA LYS A 270 -32.55 -8.30 -16.63
C LYS A 270 -31.45 -7.25 -16.78
N ASN A 271 -30.35 -7.55 -17.48
CA ASN A 271 -29.20 -6.64 -17.58
C ASN A 271 -29.19 -5.73 -18.84
N GLU A 272 -30.15 -5.87 -19.76
CA GLU A 272 -30.19 -5.03 -20.97
C GLU A 272 -31.12 -3.80 -20.87
N GLU A 273 -31.98 -3.69 -19.86
CA GLU A 273 -32.92 -2.55 -19.72
C GLU A 273 -32.42 -1.40 -18.83
N PHE A 274 -31.20 -1.48 -18.27
CA PHE A 274 -30.63 -0.41 -17.42
C PHE A 274 -29.59 0.48 -18.13
N LYS A 275 -29.39 0.33 -19.44
CA LYS A 275 -28.40 1.11 -20.22
C LYS A 275 -28.97 2.30 -21.01
N SER A 276 -30.22 2.67 -20.80
CA SER A 276 -30.80 3.86 -21.42
C SER A 276 -31.47 4.73 -20.36
N ASN A 277 -30.69 5.61 -19.72
CA ASN A 277 -31.09 6.90 -19.16
C ASN A 277 -30.07 7.33 -18.10
N GLU A 278 -29.00 8.02 -18.53
CA GLU A 278 -28.29 9.05 -17.73
C GLU A 278 -27.20 9.69 -18.61
N GLU A 279 -27.63 10.50 -19.58
CA GLU A 279 -26.86 11.66 -20.02
C GLU A 279 -27.46 12.85 -19.26
N ILE A 280 -26.73 13.43 -18.30
CA ILE A 280 -26.80 14.84 -17.86
C ILE A 280 -25.56 15.13 -16.98
N GLU A 281 -24.77 16.11 -17.43
CA GLU A 281 -23.77 16.94 -16.75
C GLU A 281 -23.07 16.41 -15.48
N ASN A 282 -21.79 16.00 -15.61
CA ASN A 282 -20.85 15.97 -14.50
C ASN A 282 -19.58 16.74 -14.86
N GLN A 283 -19.36 17.83 -14.12
CA GLN A 283 -18.11 18.58 -14.07
C GLN A 283 -17.03 17.69 -13.42
N ASP A 284 -15.90 17.49 -14.11
CA ASP A 284 -14.82 16.61 -13.67
C ASP A 284 -14.22 17.01 -12.31
N PRO A 285 -14.11 16.09 -11.33
CA PRO A 285 -13.43 16.34 -10.05
C PRO A 285 -11.89 16.42 -10.15
N ILE A 286 -11.31 16.29 -11.35
CA ILE A 286 -9.85 16.28 -11.57
C ILE A 286 -9.22 17.67 -11.39
N ASP A 287 -9.99 18.75 -11.59
CA ASP A 287 -9.48 20.12 -11.52
C ASP A 287 -9.14 20.59 -10.09
N GLU A 288 -9.66 19.94 -9.05
CA GLU A 288 -9.41 20.35 -7.65
C GLU A 288 -8.09 19.78 -7.10
N ILE A 289 -7.64 18.63 -7.62
CA ILE A 289 -6.36 18.01 -7.22
C ILE A 289 -5.17 18.74 -7.87
N LEU A 290 -5.39 19.45 -8.98
CA LEU A 290 -4.31 20.15 -9.68
C LEU A 290 -3.95 21.52 -9.08
N ARG A 291 -4.74 22.06 -8.16
CA ARG A 291 -4.67 23.45 -7.66
C ARG A 291 -4.12 23.68 -6.25
N THR A 292 -3.57 22.66 -5.58
CA THR A 292 -2.91 22.82 -4.28
C THR A 292 -1.52 22.22 -4.32
#